data_AF-A0AAE9A5B9-F1
#
_entry.id   AF-A0AAE9A5B9-F1
#
_cell.length_a   1.000
_cell.length_b   1.000
_cell.length_c   1.000
_cell.angle_alpha   90.00
_cell.angle_beta   90.00
_cell.angle_gamma   90.00
#
_symmetry.space_group_name_H-M   'P 1'
#
loop_
_entity.id
_entity.type
_entity.pdbx_description
1 polymer ?
#
loop_
_entity_poly.entity_id
_entity_poly.type
_entity_poly.pdbx_seq_one_letter_code
_entity_poly.pdbx_strand_id
1 'polypeptide(L)'
;MTQLIFIFPSFLLISPILAVSIFGGRDHWSTECTKERSQNDMCQMMIGLKVWRHKKNITEQPEISKNMTLTELKMYCDDRFIGAKIHIQVRDISENPEISRNLTLTALKKHCDDRFVCLENTYCYKDSYNYQLLDECIEEVFQIGPMSFCLKKLREISNSEPNKLSKCVKEYLEKNATSTTDCLVIKNTGDCLLPDVQKDCDPKFLAMYKQYLSLRLYNLACDGRLRYRVPGDEPQNVLNPTNSTKQIGEN
;
A
#
# COMPACT_ATOMS: atom_id res chain seq x y z
N MET A 1 8.75 65.60 24.80
CA MET A 1 7.68 64.62 24.53
C MET A 1 7.78 64.29 23.06
N THR A 2 8.51 63.23 22.71
CA THR A 2 8.93 62.95 21.32
C THR A 2 8.48 61.52 21.03
N GLN A 3 7.44 61.36 20.20
CA GLN A 3 6.88 60.06 19.87
C GLN A 3 7.73 59.37 18.80
N LEU A 4 8.20 58.15 19.12
CA LEU A 4 8.74 57.21 18.15
C LEU A 4 7.60 56.68 17.27
N ILE A 5 7.74 56.81 15.95
CA ILE A 5 6.88 56.16 14.96
C ILE A 5 7.42 54.76 14.71
N PHE A 6 6.72 53.72 15.19
CA PHE A 6 6.97 52.34 14.81
C PHE A 6 6.40 52.08 13.42
N ILE A 7 7.27 51.76 12.45
CA ILE A 7 6.88 51.25 11.14
C ILE A 7 6.64 49.74 11.30
N PHE A 8 5.36 49.33 11.31
CA PHE A 8 4.98 47.92 11.13
C PHE A 8 5.16 47.53 9.66
N PRO A 9 5.84 46.43 9.32
CA PRO A 9 5.76 45.88 7.98
C PRO A 9 4.38 45.22 7.82
N SER A 10 3.56 45.82 6.96
CA SER A 10 2.29 45.27 6.49
C SER A 10 2.56 43.93 5.81
N PHE A 11 2.26 42.82 6.49
CA PHE A 11 2.12 41.52 5.85
C PHE A 11 1.00 41.64 4.81
N LEU A 12 1.37 41.60 3.53
CA LEU A 12 0.47 41.41 2.41
C LEU A 12 -0.26 40.08 2.61
N LEU A 13 -1.49 40.16 3.12
CA LEU A 13 -2.50 39.12 3.01
C LEU A 13 -2.82 38.93 1.52
N ILE A 14 -2.07 38.06 0.85
CA ILE A 14 -2.48 37.53 -0.45
C ILE A 14 -3.66 36.61 -0.17
N SER A 15 -4.86 37.16 -0.40
CA SER A 15 -6.13 36.45 -0.36
C SER A 15 -6.08 35.27 -1.34
N PRO A 16 -6.38 34.02 -0.92
CA PRO A 16 -6.32 32.83 -1.79
C PRO A 16 -7.51 32.72 -2.75
N ILE A 17 -8.31 33.78 -2.91
CA ILE A 17 -9.63 33.71 -3.57
C ILE A 17 -9.55 33.88 -5.10
N LEU A 18 -8.38 34.16 -5.70
CA LEU A 18 -8.30 34.48 -7.13
C LEU A 18 -7.63 33.43 -8.05
N ALA A 19 -7.37 32.21 -7.58
CA ALA A 19 -6.78 31.15 -8.42
C ALA A 19 -7.79 30.07 -8.89
N VAL A 20 -9.10 30.29 -8.73
CA VAL A 20 -10.15 29.28 -9.02
C VAL A 20 -10.95 29.67 -10.26
N SER A 21 -10.32 29.86 -11.42
CA SER A 21 -11.08 30.07 -12.68
C SER A 21 -10.26 29.98 -13.97
N ILE A 22 -9.35 28.98 -14.15
CA ILE A 22 -8.63 28.82 -15.44
C ILE A 22 -8.64 27.39 -16.02
N PHE A 23 -8.91 26.33 -15.26
CA PHE A 23 -8.86 24.98 -15.84
C PHE A 23 -10.25 24.46 -16.23
N GLY A 24 -10.66 24.79 -17.46
CA GLY A 24 -11.84 24.23 -18.09
C GLY A 24 -11.70 22.72 -18.30
N GLY A 25 -12.60 21.95 -17.69
CA GLY A 25 -13.21 20.73 -18.24
C GLY A 25 -12.33 19.60 -18.78
N ARG A 26 -11.01 19.57 -18.54
CA ARG A 26 -10.11 18.49 -18.94
C ARG A 26 -9.41 17.95 -17.70
N ASP A 27 -9.65 16.68 -17.38
CA ASP A 27 -9.07 16.00 -16.22
C ASP A 27 -7.60 15.62 -16.50
N HIS A 28 -6.72 16.62 -16.46
CA HIS A 28 -5.27 16.47 -16.56
C HIS A 28 -4.63 15.90 -15.28
N TRP A 29 -5.43 15.55 -14.27
CA TRP A 29 -4.95 15.38 -12.89
C TRP A 29 -4.69 13.93 -12.49
N SER A 30 -5.23 12.96 -13.26
CA SER A 30 -4.99 11.53 -13.07
C SER A 30 -3.66 11.04 -13.66
N THR A 31 -2.97 11.86 -14.45
CA THR A 31 -1.77 11.45 -15.21
C THR A 31 -0.45 11.61 -14.46
N GLU A 32 -0.40 12.41 -13.38
CA GLU A 32 0.87 12.94 -12.84
C GLU A 32 1.33 12.44 -11.46
N CYS A 33 0.57 11.58 -10.75
CA CYS A 33 1.08 11.01 -9.50
C CYS A 33 1.74 9.65 -9.71
N THR A 34 3.08 9.64 -9.83
CA THR A 34 3.92 8.43 -9.79
C THR A 34 4.82 8.42 -8.56
N LYS A 35 5.63 7.37 -8.39
CA LYS A 35 6.52 7.11 -7.23
C LYS A 35 7.61 8.18 -7.03
N GLU A 36 7.75 9.16 -7.92
CA GLU A 36 8.69 10.27 -7.77
C GLU A 36 8.31 11.19 -6.59
N ARG A 37 9.31 11.53 -5.78
CA ARG A 37 9.16 12.20 -4.48
C ARG A 37 8.41 13.54 -4.58
N SER A 38 8.61 14.30 -5.66
CA SER A 38 7.94 15.59 -5.90
C SER A 38 6.44 15.45 -6.21
N GLN A 39 6.03 14.34 -6.83
CA GLN A 39 4.64 14.08 -7.20
C GLN A 39 3.82 13.55 -6.03
N ASN A 40 4.46 12.83 -5.08
CA ASN A 40 3.80 12.39 -3.85
C ASN A 40 3.41 13.58 -2.95
N ASP A 41 4.26 14.60 -2.86
CA ASP A 41 3.97 15.81 -2.07
C ASP A 41 2.77 16.60 -2.63
N MET A 42 2.65 16.67 -3.95
CA MET A 42 1.48 17.26 -4.62
C MET A 42 0.21 16.45 -4.37
N CYS A 43 0.28 15.13 -4.49
CA CYS A 43 -0.83 14.22 -4.20
C CYS A 43 -1.31 14.37 -2.74
N GLN A 44 -0.38 14.37 -1.78
CA GLN A 44 -0.66 14.56 -0.36
C GLN A 44 -1.29 15.93 -0.07
N MET A 45 -0.79 17.00 -0.68
CA MET A 45 -1.38 18.34 -0.58
C MET A 45 -2.82 18.35 -1.13
N MET A 46 -3.06 17.72 -2.27
CA MET A 46 -4.39 17.65 -2.91
C MET A 46 -5.40 16.86 -2.07
N ILE A 47 -4.97 15.74 -1.49
CA ILE A 47 -5.79 14.96 -0.55
C ILE A 47 -6.17 15.83 0.64
N GLY A 48 -5.20 16.54 1.23
CA GLY A 48 -5.46 17.48 2.32
C GLY A 48 -6.49 18.55 1.96
N LEU A 49 -6.43 19.08 0.74
CA LEU A 49 -7.38 20.09 0.26
C LEU A 49 -8.80 19.50 0.06
N LYS A 50 -8.91 18.28 -0.46
CA LYS A 50 -10.20 17.57 -0.64
C LYS A 50 -10.85 17.26 0.71
N VAL A 51 -10.08 16.74 1.66
CA VAL A 51 -10.54 16.50 3.04
C VAL A 51 -11.02 17.80 3.68
N TRP A 52 -10.23 18.87 3.56
CA TRP A 52 -10.59 20.18 4.12
C TRP A 52 -11.89 20.72 3.53
N ARG A 53 -12.05 20.70 2.20
CA ARG A 53 -13.28 21.14 1.53
C ARG A 53 -14.49 20.32 1.96
N HIS A 54 -14.36 18.99 2.02
CA HIS A 54 -15.44 18.11 2.42
C HIS A 54 -15.89 18.40 3.88
N LYS A 55 -14.93 18.52 4.81
CA LYS A 55 -15.21 18.88 6.19
C LYS A 55 -15.84 20.26 6.32
N LYS A 56 -15.33 21.25 5.58
CA LYS A 56 -15.85 22.61 5.57
C LYS A 56 -17.31 22.62 5.10
N ASN A 57 -17.62 21.95 4.00
CA ASN A 57 -18.98 21.84 3.47
C ASN A 57 -19.96 21.23 4.47
N ILE A 58 -19.57 20.14 5.16
CA ILE A 58 -20.42 19.53 6.21
C ILE A 58 -20.58 20.48 7.42
N THR A 59 -19.53 21.20 7.79
CA THR A 59 -19.56 22.12 8.95
C THR A 59 -20.44 23.33 8.66
N GLU A 60 -20.36 23.88 7.46
CA GLU A 60 -21.14 25.05 7.03
C GLU A 60 -22.58 24.69 6.67
N GLN A 61 -22.83 23.46 6.21
CA GLN A 61 -24.15 22.97 5.81
C GLN A 61 -24.40 21.55 6.35
N PRO A 62 -24.66 21.40 7.67
CA PRO A 62 -24.80 20.08 8.31
C PRO A 62 -25.97 19.26 7.74
N GLU A 63 -26.99 19.91 7.18
CA GLU A 63 -28.14 19.26 6.53
C GLU A 63 -27.73 18.35 5.35
N ILE A 64 -26.62 18.67 4.66
CA ILE A 64 -26.08 17.84 3.58
C ILE A 64 -25.68 16.44 4.09
N SER A 65 -25.22 16.35 5.34
CA SER A 65 -24.79 15.08 5.94
C SER A 65 -25.95 14.12 6.26
N LYS A 66 -27.19 14.61 6.37
CA LYS A 66 -28.36 13.78 6.71
C LYS A 66 -28.69 12.75 5.62
N ASN A 67 -28.34 13.06 4.37
CA ASN A 67 -28.59 12.19 3.23
C ASN A 67 -27.33 11.40 2.81
N MET A 68 -26.20 11.59 3.49
CA MET A 68 -24.97 10.87 3.22
C MET A 68 -24.94 9.53 3.94
N THR A 69 -24.51 8.50 3.23
CA THR A 69 -24.13 7.22 3.82
C THR A 69 -22.87 7.35 4.68
N LEU A 70 -22.63 6.38 5.56
CA LEU A 70 -21.39 6.32 6.34
C LEU A 70 -20.13 6.27 5.45
N THR A 71 -20.25 5.68 4.26
CA THR A 71 -19.18 5.63 3.27
C THR A 71 -18.91 7.00 2.67
N GLU A 72 -19.94 7.77 2.32
CA GLU A 72 -19.79 9.13 1.78
C GLU A 72 -19.24 10.11 2.83
N LEU A 73 -19.63 9.96 4.10
CA LEU A 73 -19.05 10.73 5.21
C LEU A 73 -17.58 10.41 5.46
N LYS A 74 -17.13 9.21 5.08
CA LYS A 74 -15.75 8.73 5.21
C LYS A 74 -15.03 8.73 3.86
N MET A 75 -15.63 9.30 2.83
CA MET A 75 -15.12 9.28 1.45
C MET A 75 -13.67 9.77 1.42
N TYR A 76 -13.39 10.87 2.12
CA TYR A 76 -12.04 11.37 2.32
C TYR A 76 -11.64 11.15 3.77
N CYS A 77 -10.90 10.07 4.03
CA CYS A 77 -10.29 9.86 5.33
C CYS A 77 -8.98 10.65 5.45
N ASP A 78 -8.56 10.96 6.69
CA ASP A 78 -7.20 11.47 6.90
C ASP A 78 -6.23 10.28 6.76
N ASP A 79 -5.55 10.19 5.61
CA ASP A 79 -4.52 9.16 5.34
C ASP A 79 -3.47 9.11 6.46
N ARG A 80 -3.16 10.24 7.09
CA ARG A 80 -2.19 10.28 8.21
C ARG A 80 -2.72 9.53 9.43
N PHE A 81 -4.03 9.59 9.68
CA PHE A 81 -4.65 8.86 10.78
C PHE A 81 -4.70 7.36 10.51
N ILE A 82 -5.00 6.95 9.28
CA ILE A 82 -4.96 5.53 8.91
C ILE A 82 -3.51 5.01 8.91
N GLY A 83 -2.57 5.78 8.37
CA GLY A 83 -1.15 5.50 8.43
C GLY A 83 -0.62 5.35 9.86
N ALA A 84 -1.08 6.20 10.79
CA ALA A 84 -0.76 6.05 12.21
C ALA A 84 -1.29 4.73 12.80
N LYS A 85 -2.50 4.29 12.43
CA LYS A 85 -3.05 3.00 12.86
C LYS A 85 -2.23 1.83 12.33
N ILE A 86 -1.82 1.87 11.07
CA ILE A 86 -0.93 0.86 10.48
C ILE A 86 0.39 0.84 11.26
N HIS A 87 1.00 1.99 11.51
CA HIS A 87 2.25 2.06 12.27
C HIS A 87 2.13 1.51 13.69
N ILE A 88 1.04 1.83 14.40
CA ILE A 88 0.76 1.28 15.73
C ILE A 88 0.62 -0.24 15.63
N GLN A 89 -0.17 -0.74 14.69
CA GLN A 89 -0.35 -2.18 14.49
C GLN A 89 0.98 -2.90 14.18
N VAL A 90 1.78 -2.35 13.27
CA VAL A 90 3.09 -2.89 12.90
C VAL A 90 4.01 -2.93 14.11
N ARG A 91 4.07 -1.85 14.89
CA ARG A 91 4.87 -1.79 16.12
C ARG A 91 4.39 -2.83 17.14
N ASP A 92 3.09 -2.88 17.41
CA ASP A 92 2.52 -3.78 18.41
C ASP A 92 2.77 -5.26 18.05
N ILE A 93 2.65 -5.63 16.76
CA ILE A 93 2.99 -6.98 16.28
C ILE A 93 4.50 -7.23 16.34
N SER A 94 5.33 -6.24 15.98
CA SER A 94 6.78 -6.39 16.03
C SER A 94 7.29 -6.57 17.47
N GLU A 95 6.70 -5.88 18.45
CA GLU A 95 7.06 -5.97 19.86
C GLU A 95 6.51 -7.24 20.50
N ASN A 96 5.31 -7.68 20.10
CA ASN A 96 4.69 -8.90 20.58
C ASN A 96 3.97 -9.66 19.45
N PRO A 97 4.70 -10.51 18.70
CA PRO A 97 4.13 -11.24 17.58
C PRO A 97 2.93 -12.11 17.96
N GLU A 98 2.83 -12.59 19.22
CA GLU A 98 1.75 -13.46 19.71
C GLU A 98 0.36 -12.83 19.54
N ILE A 99 0.27 -11.48 19.51
CA ILE A 99 -0.97 -10.75 19.22
C ILE A 99 -1.54 -11.12 17.84
N SER A 100 -0.67 -11.46 16.88
CA SER A 100 -1.05 -11.82 15.52
C SER A 100 -1.35 -13.31 15.30
N ARG A 101 -1.02 -14.17 16.28
CA ARG A 101 -1.02 -15.64 16.12
C ARG A 101 -2.36 -16.23 15.70
N ASN A 102 -3.45 -15.64 16.19
CA ASN A 102 -4.82 -16.10 15.93
C ASN A 102 -5.60 -15.16 15.00
N LEU A 103 -4.97 -14.13 14.45
CA LEU A 103 -5.64 -13.21 13.53
C LEU A 103 -5.82 -13.87 12.17
N THR A 104 -6.94 -13.58 11.52
CA THR A 104 -7.14 -13.94 10.11
C THR A 104 -6.41 -12.94 9.20
N LEU A 105 -6.15 -13.32 7.95
CA LEU A 105 -5.58 -12.39 6.97
C LEU A 105 -6.44 -11.13 6.81
N THR A 106 -7.76 -11.27 6.84
CA THR A 106 -8.71 -10.15 6.82
C THR A 106 -8.53 -9.20 8.00
N ALA A 107 -8.33 -9.72 9.21
CA ALA A 107 -8.10 -8.89 10.39
C ALA A 107 -6.73 -8.19 10.32
N LEU A 108 -5.70 -8.89 9.85
CA LEU A 108 -4.35 -8.34 9.68
C LEU A 108 -4.33 -7.18 8.69
N LYS A 109 -4.95 -7.35 7.52
CA LYS A 109 -4.91 -6.34 6.45
C LYS A 109 -5.95 -5.24 6.58
N LYS A 110 -6.78 -5.24 7.63
CA LYS A 110 -7.89 -4.30 7.78
C LYS A 110 -7.46 -2.83 7.60
N HIS A 111 -6.37 -2.43 8.25
CA HIS A 111 -5.89 -1.05 8.15
C HIS A 111 -5.24 -0.73 6.80
N CYS A 112 -4.68 -1.74 6.12
CA CYS A 112 -4.22 -1.60 4.73
C CYS A 112 -5.41 -1.39 3.78
N ASP A 113 -6.50 -2.15 3.94
CA ASP A 113 -7.73 -2.00 3.17
C ASP A 113 -8.37 -0.63 3.39
N ASP A 114 -8.47 -0.19 4.66
CA ASP A 114 -8.98 1.14 5.02
C ASP A 114 -8.19 2.24 4.30
N ARG A 115 -6.87 2.10 4.23
CA ARG A 115 -5.98 3.04 3.55
C ARG A 115 -6.19 3.01 2.04
N PHE A 116 -6.26 1.83 1.44
CA PHE A 116 -6.49 1.68 0.00
C PHE A 116 -7.79 2.37 -0.44
N VAL A 117 -8.89 2.15 0.28
CA VAL A 117 -10.20 2.79 -0.01
C VAL A 117 -10.10 4.30 0.16
N CYS A 118 -9.42 4.77 1.21
CA CYS A 118 -9.17 6.20 1.41
C CYS A 118 -8.45 6.82 0.21
N LEU A 119 -7.39 6.18 -0.28
CA LEU A 119 -6.62 6.68 -1.42
C LEU A 119 -7.39 6.57 -2.73
N GLU A 120 -8.17 5.50 -2.93
CA GLU A 120 -9.00 5.31 -4.13
C GLU A 120 -10.02 6.45 -4.28
N ASN A 121 -10.72 6.80 -3.20
CA ASN A 121 -11.73 7.87 -3.19
C ASN A 121 -11.14 9.26 -3.46
N THR A 122 -9.83 9.42 -3.32
CA THR A 122 -9.17 10.69 -3.63
C THR A 122 -8.98 10.88 -5.13
N TYR A 123 -9.03 9.82 -5.95
CA TYR A 123 -8.71 9.84 -7.38
C TYR A 123 -7.37 10.50 -7.70
N CYS A 124 -6.45 10.53 -6.73
CA CYS A 124 -5.18 11.25 -6.87
C CYS A 124 -4.09 10.33 -7.40
N TYR A 125 -4.14 9.05 -7.06
CA TYR A 125 -3.12 8.06 -7.41
C TYR A 125 -3.56 7.20 -8.59
N LYS A 126 -2.59 6.80 -9.42
CA LYS A 126 -2.80 5.71 -10.39
C LYS A 126 -3.17 4.43 -9.64
N ASP A 127 -4.09 3.65 -10.19
CA ASP A 127 -4.52 2.38 -9.61
C ASP A 127 -3.33 1.48 -9.28
N SER A 128 -2.38 1.34 -10.22
CA SER A 128 -1.18 0.53 -10.03
C SER A 128 -0.36 0.92 -8.79
N TYR A 129 -0.28 2.21 -8.50
CA TYR A 129 0.42 2.71 -7.33
C TYR A 129 -0.37 2.46 -6.05
N ASN A 130 -1.68 2.68 -6.05
CA ASN A 130 -2.52 2.42 -4.88
C ASN A 130 -2.52 0.92 -4.50
N TYR A 131 -2.62 0.04 -5.50
CA TYR A 131 -2.52 -1.41 -5.30
C TYR A 131 -1.12 -1.86 -4.85
N GLN A 132 -0.04 -1.22 -5.34
CA GLN A 132 1.30 -1.48 -4.84
C GLN A 132 1.43 -1.11 -3.35
N LEU A 133 0.92 0.05 -2.92
CA LEU A 133 0.92 0.43 -1.51
C LEU A 133 0.12 -0.53 -0.63
N LEU A 134 -1.00 -1.06 -1.17
CA LEU A 134 -1.77 -2.11 -0.50
C LEU A 134 -0.97 -3.40 -0.34
N ASP A 135 -0.28 -3.87 -1.39
CA ASP A 135 0.58 -5.05 -1.33
C ASP A 135 1.73 -4.88 -0.32
N GLU A 136 2.44 -3.75 -0.37
CA GLU A 136 3.57 -3.46 0.53
C GLU A 136 3.12 -3.45 2.00
N CYS A 137 1.95 -2.87 2.30
CA CYS A 137 1.37 -2.88 3.65
C CYS A 137 1.02 -4.30 4.12
N ILE A 138 0.37 -5.09 3.25
CA ILE A 138 -0.02 -6.48 3.55
C ILE A 138 1.21 -7.35 3.76
N GLU A 139 2.23 -7.17 2.92
CA GLU A 139 3.52 -7.85 3.03
C GLU A 139 4.14 -7.61 4.40
N GLU A 140 4.26 -6.35 4.80
CA GLU A 140 4.89 -5.97 6.06
C GLU A 140 4.19 -6.64 7.26
N VAL A 141 2.87 -6.46 7.40
CA VAL A 141 2.12 -7.03 8.53
C VAL A 141 2.12 -8.56 8.53
N PHE A 142 2.16 -9.19 7.36
CA PHE A 142 2.22 -10.64 7.24
C PHE A 142 3.60 -11.18 7.64
N GLN A 143 4.68 -10.53 7.20
CA GLN A 143 6.06 -10.93 7.46
C GLN A 143 6.42 -10.83 8.94
N ILE A 144 6.10 -9.69 9.58
CA ILE A 144 6.38 -9.47 11.01
C ILE A 144 5.44 -10.27 11.92
N GLY A 145 4.25 -10.62 11.41
CA GLY A 145 3.22 -11.36 12.15
C GLY A 145 3.25 -12.87 11.86
N PRO A 146 2.24 -13.45 11.20
CA PRO A 146 2.11 -14.90 11.00
C PRO A 146 3.33 -15.60 10.40
N MET A 147 3.98 -14.99 9.39
CA MET A 147 5.13 -15.61 8.73
C MET A 147 6.33 -15.72 9.66
N SER A 148 6.52 -14.77 10.59
CA SER A 148 7.63 -14.79 11.55
C SER A 148 7.65 -16.08 12.39
N PHE A 149 6.47 -16.59 12.78
CA PHE A 149 6.35 -17.84 13.52
C PHE A 149 6.76 -19.06 12.70
N CYS A 150 6.30 -19.12 11.45
CA CYS A 150 6.65 -20.20 10.55
C CYS A 150 8.16 -20.18 10.26
N LEU A 151 8.73 -19.01 9.98
CA LEU A 151 10.17 -18.84 9.76
C LEU A 151 10.99 -19.20 11.01
N LYS A 152 10.53 -18.85 12.21
CA LYS A 152 11.19 -19.26 13.45
C LYS A 152 11.25 -20.78 13.55
N LYS A 153 10.13 -21.47 13.31
CA LYS A 153 10.06 -22.94 13.34
C LYS A 153 10.95 -23.58 12.26
N LEU A 154 10.95 -23.04 11.05
CA LEU A 154 11.83 -23.52 9.97
C LEU A 154 13.31 -23.31 10.33
N ARG A 155 13.68 -22.19 10.96
CA ARG A 155 15.07 -21.98 11.45
C ARG A 155 15.45 -22.95 12.55
N GLU A 156 14.56 -23.24 13.49
CA GLU A 156 14.79 -24.25 14.54
C GLU A 156 15.09 -25.62 13.91
N ILE A 157 14.27 -26.05 12.95
CA ILE A 157 14.50 -27.30 12.20
C ILE A 157 15.80 -27.25 11.40
N SER A 158 16.11 -26.12 10.75
CA SER A 158 17.36 -25.95 9.99
C SER A 158 18.59 -26.13 10.89
N ASN A 159 18.50 -25.73 12.16
CA ASN A 159 19.60 -25.83 13.12
C ASN A 159 19.70 -27.23 13.75
N SER A 160 18.58 -27.88 14.04
CA SER A 160 18.57 -29.18 14.71
C SER A 160 18.67 -30.37 13.75
N GLU A 161 18.00 -30.28 12.59
CA GLU A 161 17.84 -31.36 11.62
C GLU A 161 17.93 -30.83 10.18
N PRO A 162 19.13 -30.38 9.74
CA PRO A 162 19.28 -29.67 8.47
C PRO A 162 18.72 -30.47 7.28
N ASN A 163 18.83 -31.79 7.29
CA ASN A 163 18.39 -32.64 6.17
C ASN A 163 16.86 -32.69 5.98
N LYS A 164 16.06 -32.14 6.91
CA LYS A 164 14.59 -32.16 6.82
C LYS A 164 14.00 -31.10 5.91
N LEU A 165 14.70 -29.98 5.70
CA LEU A 165 14.25 -28.87 4.87
C LEU A 165 14.78 -28.99 3.45
N SER A 166 13.98 -28.54 2.48
CA SER A 166 14.42 -28.44 1.10
C SER A 166 15.61 -27.49 0.94
N LYS A 167 16.41 -27.70 -0.12
CA LYS A 167 17.54 -26.82 -0.45
C LYS A 167 17.07 -25.36 -0.62
N CYS A 168 15.94 -25.16 -1.29
CA CYS A 168 15.42 -23.84 -1.58
C CYS A 168 15.04 -23.06 -0.31
N VAL A 169 14.40 -23.72 0.68
CA VAL A 169 14.08 -23.08 1.96
C VAL A 169 15.34 -22.68 2.73
N LYS A 170 16.38 -23.50 2.72
CA LYS A 170 17.66 -23.15 3.37
C LYS A 170 18.28 -21.91 2.75
N GLU A 171 18.37 -21.87 1.42
CA GLU A 171 18.87 -20.70 0.68
C GLU A 171 18.02 -19.44 0.97
N TYR A 172 16.70 -19.61 1.13
CA TYR A 172 15.81 -18.52 1.54
C TYR A 172 16.08 -18.05 2.98
N LEU A 173 16.35 -18.95 3.92
CA LEU A 173 16.62 -18.60 5.32
C LEU A 173 17.99 -17.93 5.50
N GLU A 174 18.98 -18.28 4.67
CA GLU A 174 20.31 -17.68 4.66
C GLU A 174 20.31 -16.28 4.04
N LYS A 175 19.49 -16.07 3.00
CA LYS A 175 19.27 -14.74 2.44
C LYS A 175 18.37 -13.97 3.41
N ASN A 176 18.83 -12.82 3.89
CA ASN A 176 17.92 -11.89 4.56
C ASN A 176 16.86 -11.45 3.53
N ALA A 177 15.69 -12.10 3.56
CA ALA A 177 14.65 -11.90 2.59
C ALA A 177 14.22 -10.42 2.59
N THR A 178 14.52 -9.71 1.50
CA THR A 178 14.05 -8.35 1.27
C THR A 178 12.68 -8.43 0.61
N SER A 179 11.75 -7.58 1.05
CA SER A 179 10.48 -7.40 0.34
C SER A 179 10.75 -7.06 -1.14
N THR A 180 9.93 -7.61 -2.02
CA THR A 180 10.02 -7.44 -3.47
C THR A 180 8.62 -7.32 -4.05
N THR A 181 8.48 -6.54 -5.12
CA THR A 181 7.26 -6.45 -5.93
C THR A 181 7.41 -7.18 -7.26
N ASP A 182 8.51 -7.91 -7.46
CA ASP A 182 8.72 -8.71 -8.68
C ASP A 182 7.86 -9.97 -8.66
N CYS A 183 6.92 -10.05 -9.60
CA CYS A 183 5.98 -11.15 -9.74
C CYS A 183 6.64 -12.53 -9.80
N LEU A 184 7.75 -12.66 -10.53
CA LEU A 184 8.44 -13.92 -10.71
C LEU A 184 9.13 -14.34 -9.42
N VAL A 185 9.75 -13.39 -8.73
CA VAL A 185 10.39 -13.66 -7.43
C VAL A 185 9.34 -14.06 -6.39
N ILE A 186 8.21 -13.35 -6.32
CA ILE A 186 7.10 -13.68 -5.39
C ILE A 186 6.59 -15.09 -5.66
N LYS A 187 6.28 -15.42 -6.92
CA LYS A 187 5.76 -16.73 -7.30
C LYS A 187 6.76 -17.84 -6.98
N ASN A 188 8.01 -17.70 -7.42
CA ASN A 188 9.04 -18.72 -7.22
C ASN A 188 9.35 -18.92 -5.73
N THR A 189 9.37 -17.84 -4.94
CA THR A 189 9.55 -17.91 -3.48
C THR A 189 8.36 -18.60 -2.82
N GLY A 190 7.13 -18.25 -3.22
CA GLY A 190 5.91 -18.88 -2.73
C GLY A 190 5.90 -20.39 -2.98
N ASP A 191 6.16 -20.80 -4.23
CA ASP A 191 6.20 -22.20 -4.65
C ASP A 191 7.33 -22.98 -3.95
N CYS A 192 8.48 -22.32 -3.73
CA CYS A 192 9.63 -22.87 -3.01
C CYS A 192 9.33 -23.18 -1.54
N LEU A 193 8.67 -22.26 -0.83
CA LEU A 193 8.41 -22.39 0.60
C LEU A 193 7.21 -23.32 0.89
N LEU A 194 6.25 -23.41 -0.04
CA LEU A 194 4.96 -24.07 0.18
C LEU A 194 5.04 -25.52 0.73
N PRO A 195 5.92 -26.41 0.25
CA PRO A 195 6.00 -27.78 0.74
C PRO A 195 6.43 -27.87 2.21
N ASP A 196 7.46 -27.11 2.59
CA ASP A 196 7.98 -27.11 3.96
C ASP A 196 7.03 -26.33 4.90
N VAL A 197 6.35 -25.28 4.42
CA VAL A 197 5.26 -24.62 5.16
C VAL A 197 4.13 -25.61 5.47
N GLN A 198 3.72 -26.41 4.49
CA GLN A 198 2.66 -27.42 4.68
C GLN A 198 3.06 -28.53 5.65
N LYS A 199 4.32 -28.95 5.60
CA LYS A 199 4.84 -30.05 6.41
C LYS A 199 5.14 -29.64 7.84
N ASP A 200 5.78 -28.47 8.00
CA ASP A 200 6.44 -28.11 9.24
C ASP A 200 5.75 -26.95 9.96
N CYS A 201 4.96 -26.08 9.32
CA CYS A 201 4.26 -24.97 10.02
C CYS A 201 2.86 -25.37 10.52
N ASP A 202 2.15 -24.45 11.20
CA ASP A 202 0.80 -24.73 11.73
C ASP A 202 -0.18 -25.05 10.57
N PRO A 203 -1.00 -26.12 10.64
CA PRO A 203 -1.96 -26.43 9.59
C PRO A 203 -2.92 -25.29 9.24
N LYS A 204 -3.30 -24.46 10.22
CA LYS A 204 -4.14 -23.26 10.00
C LYS A 204 -3.39 -22.17 9.24
N PHE A 205 -2.07 -22.11 9.39
CA PHE A 205 -1.21 -21.16 8.69
C PHE A 205 -1.13 -21.45 7.18
N LEU A 206 -1.16 -22.72 6.77
CA LEU A 206 -1.10 -23.07 5.33
C LEU A 206 -2.21 -22.42 4.51
N ALA A 207 -3.45 -22.42 5.01
CA ALA A 207 -4.58 -21.79 4.34
C ALA A 207 -4.37 -20.28 4.19
N MET A 208 -3.90 -19.64 5.26
CA MET A 208 -3.58 -18.20 5.27
C MET A 208 -2.43 -17.87 4.31
N TYR A 209 -1.38 -18.68 4.29
CA TYR A 209 -0.21 -18.51 3.42
C TYR A 209 -0.60 -18.54 1.94
N LYS A 210 -1.44 -19.51 1.54
CA LYS A 210 -1.96 -19.59 0.17
C LYS A 210 -2.81 -18.37 -0.20
N GLN A 211 -3.67 -17.90 0.71
CA GLN A 211 -4.47 -16.69 0.50
C GLN A 211 -3.58 -15.46 0.34
N TYR A 212 -2.57 -15.32 1.18
CA TYR A 212 -1.61 -14.23 1.14
C TYR A 212 -0.85 -14.22 -0.20
N LEU A 213 -0.27 -15.34 -0.64
CA LEU A 213 0.41 -15.43 -1.95
C LEU A 213 -0.52 -15.07 -3.11
N SER A 214 -1.75 -15.60 -3.10
CA SER A 214 -2.75 -15.29 -4.11
C SER A 214 -3.10 -13.80 -4.13
N LEU A 215 -3.18 -13.16 -2.95
CA LEU A 215 -3.50 -11.75 -2.82
C LEU A 215 -2.36 -10.86 -3.33
N ARG A 216 -1.11 -11.22 -3.06
CA ARG A 216 0.06 -10.49 -3.59
C ARG A 216 0.09 -10.50 -5.11
N LEU A 217 -0.07 -11.68 -5.70
CA LEU A 217 -0.11 -11.84 -7.15
C LEU A 217 -1.31 -11.10 -7.79
N TYR A 218 -2.43 -11.02 -7.07
CA TYR A 218 -3.59 -10.23 -7.50
C TYR A 218 -3.30 -8.72 -7.45
N ASN A 219 -2.87 -8.20 -6.29
CA ASN A 219 -2.67 -6.78 -6.07
C ASN A 219 -1.62 -6.21 -7.03
N LEU A 220 -0.58 -6.99 -7.35
CA LEU A 220 0.47 -6.59 -8.29
C LEU A 220 0.10 -6.85 -9.76
N ALA A 221 -1.13 -7.30 -10.05
CA ALA A 221 -1.62 -7.68 -11.39
C ALA A 221 -0.72 -8.73 -12.08
N CYS A 222 -0.12 -9.63 -11.30
CA CYS A 222 0.76 -10.70 -11.77
C CYS A 222 0.01 -11.92 -12.32
N ASP A 223 -1.26 -12.11 -11.95
CA ASP A 223 -2.02 -13.32 -12.32
C ASP A 223 -3.13 -13.07 -13.35
N GLY A 224 -3.24 -11.83 -13.84
CA GLY A 224 -4.21 -11.43 -14.87
C GLY A 224 -5.66 -11.29 -14.39
N ARG A 225 -5.96 -11.55 -13.10
CA ARG A 225 -7.31 -11.32 -12.54
C ARG A 225 -7.61 -9.84 -12.31
N LEU A 226 -6.56 -9.05 -12.06
CA LEU A 226 -6.64 -7.60 -11.94
C LEU A 226 -6.06 -6.94 -13.19
N ARG A 227 -6.73 -5.90 -13.67
CA ARG A 227 -6.19 -4.94 -14.64
C ARG A 227 -6.34 -3.55 -14.04
N TYR A 228 -5.24 -2.82 -13.92
CA TYR A 228 -5.29 -1.45 -13.39
C TYR A 228 -6.07 -0.55 -14.34
N ARG A 229 -6.88 0.37 -13.79
CA ARG A 229 -7.47 1.42 -14.62
C ARG A 229 -6.35 2.34 -15.07
N VAL A 230 -6.24 2.53 -16.38
CA VAL A 230 -5.34 3.53 -16.98
C VAL A 230 -6.20 4.73 -17.36
N PRO A 231 -5.89 5.95 -16.90
CA PRO A 231 -6.57 7.12 -17.38
C PRO A 231 -6.22 7.34 -18.85
N GLY A 232 -7.19 7.20 -19.75
CA GLY A 232 -7.12 7.74 -21.11
C GLY A 232 -6.67 6.82 -22.25
N ASP A 233 -6.17 5.59 -22.05
CA ASP A 233 -6.07 4.54 -23.08
C ASP A 233 -5.55 3.20 -22.50
N GLU A 234 -5.96 2.10 -23.17
CA GLU A 234 -5.83 0.63 -22.95
C GLU A 234 -5.20 -0.01 -21.67
N PRO A 235 -5.77 -1.15 -21.21
CA PRO A 235 -5.35 -1.86 -20.00
C PRO A 235 -3.93 -2.43 -20.08
N GLN A 236 -3.09 -2.13 -19.09
CA GLN A 236 -1.76 -2.71 -18.96
C GLN A 236 -1.75 -3.92 -18.00
N ASN A 237 -1.30 -5.07 -18.50
CA ASN A 237 -0.91 -6.24 -17.70
C ASN A 237 0.62 -6.22 -17.50
N VAL A 238 1.09 -6.51 -16.29
CA VAL A 238 2.54 -6.52 -15.97
C VAL A 238 3.25 -7.79 -16.50
N LEU A 239 2.49 -8.80 -16.92
CA LEU A 239 3.03 -9.94 -17.66
C LEU A 239 3.04 -9.69 -19.17
N ASN A 240 3.96 -8.83 -19.62
CA ASN A 240 4.53 -8.94 -20.97
C ASN A 240 6.01 -9.31 -20.83
N PRO A 241 6.38 -10.60 -20.93
CA PRO A 241 7.78 -11.00 -20.98
C PRO A 241 8.32 -10.77 -22.39
N THR A 242 8.57 -9.52 -22.76
CA THR A 242 9.35 -9.19 -23.96
C THR A 242 10.15 -7.92 -23.70
N ASN A 243 11.30 -8.10 -23.06
CA ASN A 243 12.55 -7.39 -23.38
C ASN A 243 13.73 -7.96 -22.55
N SER A 244 13.88 -9.28 -22.60
CA SER A 244 15.13 -9.94 -22.23
C SER A 244 15.43 -11.06 -23.23
N THR A 245 15.69 -10.66 -24.47
CA THR A 245 16.54 -11.46 -25.35
C THR A 245 17.39 -10.54 -26.19
N LYS A 246 18.69 -10.66 -25.97
CA LYS A 246 19.78 -10.03 -26.70
C LYS A 246 19.51 -10.08 -28.22
N GLN A 247 19.74 -8.94 -28.89
CA GLN A 247 20.25 -8.97 -30.26
C GLN A 247 21.56 -9.76 -30.25
N ILE A 248 21.51 -11.01 -30.69
CA ILE A 248 22.64 -11.73 -31.26
C ILE A 248 22.11 -12.49 -32.47
N GLY A 249 22.45 -12.00 -33.67
CA GLY A 249 22.74 -12.80 -34.84
C GLY A 249 21.62 -13.06 -35.85
N GLU A 250 21.51 -12.18 -36.86
CA GLU A 250 21.37 -12.60 -38.26
C GLU A 250 22.31 -11.73 -39.12
N ASN A 251 23.49 -12.31 -39.40
CA ASN A 251 24.36 -12.21 -40.59
C ASN A 251 25.81 -12.51 -40.23
#